data_AF-A0A952L9R4-F1
#
_entry.id   AF-A0A952L9R4-F1
#
_cell.length_a   1.000
_cell.length_b   1.000
_cell.length_c   1.000
_cell.angle_alpha   90.00
_cell.angle_beta   90.00
_cell.angle_gamma   90.00
#
_symmetry.space_group_name_H-M   'P 1'
#
loop_
_entity.id
_entity.type
_entity.pdbx_description
1 polymer ?
#
loop_
_entity_poly.entity_id
_entity_poly.type
_entity_poly.pdbx_seq_one_letter_code
_entity_poly.pdbx_strand_id
1 'polypeptide(L)'
;MRTTTPLPPAVNVKDESFFKDLGQRIALARKEHNITQVQLAATLGIAQQTLAHYEGGRLRLPASLLPTLSQELHTPVDVLLGQPASAKTPAKRGPTPRLQQRLERLAQLPLPQQRLVMNMLDAALGQPAR
;
A
#
# COMPACT_ATOMS: atom_id res chain seq x y z
N MET A 1 -20.59 -31.68 23.17
CA MET A 1 -20.80 -31.18 21.79
C MET A 1 -21.09 -29.68 21.89
N ARG A 2 -20.15 -28.80 21.50
CA ARG A 2 -20.36 -27.35 21.57
C ARG A 2 -21.06 -26.90 20.29
N THR A 3 -22.34 -26.55 20.41
CA THR A 3 -23.14 -25.96 19.34
C THR A 3 -22.73 -24.49 19.20
N THR A 4 -21.95 -24.17 18.16
CA THR A 4 -21.69 -22.80 17.74
C THR A 4 -22.95 -22.23 17.09
N THR A 5 -23.65 -21.36 17.81
CA THR A 5 -24.71 -20.49 17.29
C THR A 5 -24.15 -19.65 16.13
N PRO A 6 -24.74 -19.68 14.92
CA PRO A 6 -24.35 -18.77 13.86
C PRO A 6 -24.82 -17.35 14.24
N LEU A 7 -23.87 -16.42 14.33
CA LEU A 7 -24.15 -15.01 14.48
C LEU A 7 -24.99 -14.53 13.28
N PRO A 8 -26.09 -13.78 13.50
CA PRO A 8 -26.86 -13.21 12.39
C PRO A 8 -25.99 -12.21 11.61
N PRO A 9 -26.21 -12.05 10.29
CA PRO A 9 -25.43 -11.11 9.50
C PRO A 9 -25.82 -9.69 9.91
N ALA A 10 -24.99 -9.04 10.71
CA ALA A 10 -25.01 -7.59 10.84
C ALA A 10 -24.53 -7.00 9.52
N VAL A 11 -25.41 -6.96 8.51
CA VAL A 11 -25.13 -6.26 7.24
C VAL A 11 -25.18 -4.77 7.53
N ASN A 12 -24.02 -4.23 7.94
CA ASN A 12 -23.83 -2.80 8.07
C ASN A 12 -23.78 -2.21 6.66
N VAL A 13 -24.78 -1.41 6.27
CA VAL A 13 -24.91 -0.79 4.93
C VAL A 13 -23.62 -0.09 4.49
N LYS A 14 -22.83 0.42 5.44
CA LYS A 14 -21.51 1.04 5.20
C LYS A 14 -20.49 0.05 4.62
N ASP A 15 -20.54 -1.22 5.00
CA ASP A 15 -19.64 -2.25 4.48
C ASP A 15 -19.94 -2.54 3.01
N GLU A 16 -21.22 -2.56 2.63
CA GLU A 16 -21.62 -2.87 1.25
C GLU A 16 -21.17 -1.78 0.28
N SER A 17 -21.36 -0.50 0.64
CA SER A 17 -20.82 0.62 -0.15
C SER A 17 -19.29 0.56 -0.25
N PHE A 18 -18.60 0.20 0.83
CA PHE A 18 -17.15 0.10 0.83
C PHE A 18 -16.64 -0.96 -0.16
N PHE A 19 -17.20 -2.17 -0.14
CA PHE A 19 -16.78 -3.24 -1.05
C PHE A 19 -17.13 -2.94 -2.51
N LYS A 20 -18.23 -2.24 -2.76
CA LYS A 20 -18.60 -1.76 -4.10
C LYS A 20 -17.58 -0.76 -4.63
N ASP A 21 -17.20 0.24 -3.82
CA ASP A 21 -16.23 1.26 -4.23
C ASP A 21 -14.82 0.66 -4.40
N LEU A 22 -14.44 -0.29 -3.54
CA LEU A 22 -13.20 -1.07 -3.67
C LEU A 22 -13.16 -1.84 -4.99
N GLY A 23 -14.25 -2.56 -5.29
CA GLY A 23 -14.39 -3.31 -6.54
C GLY A 23 -14.26 -2.42 -7.78
N GLN A 24 -14.89 -1.24 -7.75
CA GLN A 24 -14.78 -0.26 -8.83
C GLN A 24 -13.35 0.25 -9.01
N ARG A 25 -12.64 0.57 -7.92
CA ARG A 25 -11.23 0.99 -8.00
C ARG A 25 -10.33 -0.08 -8.57
N ILE A 26 -10.52 -1.35 -8.18
CA ILE A 26 -9.81 -2.50 -8.76
C ILE A 26 -10.08 -2.60 -10.26
N ALA A 27 -11.34 -2.50 -10.68
CA ALA A 27 -11.72 -2.57 -12.09
C ALA A 27 -11.14 -1.42 -12.91
N LEU A 28 -11.07 -0.21 -12.35
CA LEU A 28 -10.46 0.95 -12.97
C LEU A 28 -8.94 0.76 -13.13
N ALA A 29 -8.23 0.45 -12.05
CA ALA A 29 -6.78 0.20 -12.10
C ALA A 29 -6.43 -0.92 -13.09
N ARG A 30 -7.23 -1.99 -13.11
CA ARG A 30 -7.08 -3.09 -14.08
C ARG A 30 -7.16 -2.59 -15.53
N LYS A 31 -8.14 -1.72 -15.84
CA LYS A 31 -8.32 -1.14 -17.17
C LYS A 31 -7.18 -0.18 -17.53
N GLU A 32 -6.72 0.65 -16.59
CA GLU A 32 -5.59 1.56 -16.80
C GLU A 32 -4.30 0.81 -17.18
N HIS A 33 -4.12 -0.39 -16.61
CA HIS A 33 -2.99 -1.27 -16.93
C HIS A 33 -3.25 -2.26 -18.08
N ASN A 34 -4.38 -2.12 -18.81
CA ASN A 34 -4.77 -3.00 -19.93
C ASN A 34 -4.84 -4.50 -19.56
N ILE A 35 -5.12 -4.82 -18.30
CA ILE A 35 -5.25 -6.18 -17.81
C ILE A 35 -6.71 -6.65 -18.01
N THR A 36 -6.92 -7.88 -18.44
CA THR A 36 -8.28 -8.47 -18.52
C THR A 36 -8.68 -9.13 -17.20
N GLN A 37 -9.98 -9.32 -16.97
CA GLN A 37 -10.43 -10.06 -15.78
C GLN A 37 -9.88 -11.50 -15.75
N VAL A 38 -9.73 -12.14 -16.91
CA VAL A 38 -9.18 -13.50 -16.99
C VAL A 38 -7.72 -13.52 -16.53
N GLN A 39 -6.91 -12.56 -17.00
CA GLN A 39 -5.49 -12.46 -16.63
C GLN A 39 -5.33 -12.17 -15.13
N LEU A 40 -6.05 -11.18 -14.61
CA LEU A 40 -5.94 -10.84 -13.18
C LEU A 40 -6.42 -12.00 -12.29
N ALA A 41 -7.49 -12.69 -12.68
CA ALA A 41 -7.98 -13.84 -11.94
C ALA A 41 -6.97 -15.00 -11.93
N ALA A 42 -6.28 -15.23 -13.06
CA ALA A 42 -5.22 -16.22 -13.16
C ALA A 42 -4.04 -15.88 -12.23
N THR A 43 -3.58 -14.62 -12.19
CA THR A 43 -2.51 -14.18 -11.27
C THR A 43 -2.91 -14.36 -9.80
N LEU A 44 -4.18 -14.15 -9.48
CA LEU A 44 -4.71 -14.30 -8.12
C LEU A 44 -5.07 -15.74 -7.75
N GLY A 45 -5.00 -16.70 -8.69
CA GLY A 45 -5.38 -18.09 -8.46
C GLY A 45 -6.88 -18.29 -8.18
N ILE A 46 -7.74 -17.43 -8.76
CA ILE A 46 -9.21 -17.48 -8.57
C ILE A 46 -9.93 -17.63 -9.91
N ALA A 47 -11.22 -17.99 -9.87
CA ALA A 47 -12.04 -18.00 -11.07
C ALA A 47 -12.35 -16.57 -11.57
N GLN A 48 -12.45 -16.38 -12.89
CA GLN A 48 -12.77 -15.08 -13.49
C GLN A 48 -14.13 -14.52 -13.00
N GLN A 49 -15.12 -15.38 -12.78
CA GLN A 49 -16.40 -14.97 -12.19
C GLN A 49 -16.24 -14.44 -10.75
N THR A 50 -15.35 -15.03 -9.96
CA THR A 50 -15.03 -14.56 -8.60
C THR A 50 -14.46 -13.15 -8.65
N LEU A 51 -13.53 -12.89 -9.58
CA LEU A 51 -13.02 -11.54 -9.79
C LEU A 51 -14.11 -10.55 -10.22
N ALA A 52 -15.00 -10.95 -11.14
CA ALA A 52 -16.12 -10.11 -11.55
C ALA A 52 -17.06 -9.77 -10.37
N HIS A 53 -17.26 -10.71 -9.43
CA HIS A 53 -18.03 -10.45 -8.21
C HIS A 53 -17.31 -9.51 -7.23
N TYR A 54 -15.98 -9.58 -7.12
CA TYR A 54 -15.20 -8.60 -6.36
C TYR A 54 -15.29 -7.21 -7.00
N GLU A 55 -15.06 -7.10 -8.30
CA GLU A 55 -15.15 -5.82 -9.04
C GLU A 55 -16.56 -5.20 -8.96
N GLY A 56 -17.60 -6.04 -8.94
CA GLY A 56 -18.99 -5.61 -8.80
C GLY A 56 -19.46 -5.37 -7.36
N GLY A 57 -18.62 -5.58 -6.35
CA GLY A 57 -18.98 -5.44 -4.93
C GLY A 57 -19.96 -6.50 -4.40
N ARG A 58 -20.24 -7.57 -5.18
CA ARG A 58 -21.17 -8.65 -4.79
C ARG A 58 -20.55 -9.64 -3.81
N LEU A 59 -19.22 -9.72 -3.81
CA LEU A 59 -18.46 -10.58 -2.90
C LEU A 59 -17.43 -9.74 -2.15
N ARG A 60 -17.23 -10.06 -0.87
CA ARG A 60 -16.22 -9.39 -0.04
C ARG A 60 -14.83 -9.88 -0.43
N LEU A 61 -13.97 -8.96 -0.85
CA LEU A 61 -12.58 -9.26 -1.17
C LEU A 61 -11.82 -9.65 0.11
N PRO A 62 -11.20 -10.83 0.19
CA PRO A 62 -10.37 -11.20 1.32
C PRO A 62 -9.09 -10.34 1.33
N ALA A 63 -8.70 -9.85 2.51
CA ALA A 63 -7.54 -8.98 2.68
C ALA A 63 -6.22 -9.63 2.24
N SER A 64 -6.13 -10.97 2.23
CA SER A 64 -4.98 -11.72 1.76
C SER A 64 -4.66 -11.50 0.27
N LEU A 65 -5.63 -11.07 -0.55
CA LEU A 65 -5.41 -10.78 -1.97
C LEU A 65 -4.91 -9.35 -2.23
N LEU A 66 -4.99 -8.45 -1.24
CA LEU A 66 -4.59 -7.04 -1.40
C LEU A 66 -3.12 -6.86 -1.78
N PRO A 67 -2.14 -7.59 -1.20
CA PRO A 67 -0.74 -7.46 -1.60
C PRO A 67 -0.51 -7.82 -3.07
N THR A 68 -1.08 -8.94 -3.51
CA THR A 68 -0.96 -9.41 -4.90
C THR A 68 -1.65 -8.47 -5.88
N LEU A 69 -2.85 -7.99 -5.54
CA LEU A 69 -3.56 -6.96 -6.32
C LEU A 69 -2.73 -5.68 -6.46
N SER A 70 -2.13 -5.22 -5.37
CA SER A 70 -1.32 -4.00 -5.38
C SER A 70 -0.10 -4.13 -6.28
N GLN A 71 0.56 -5.29 -6.26
CA GLN A 71 1.70 -5.58 -7.12
C GLN A 71 1.28 -5.63 -8.59
N GLU A 72 0.23 -6.39 -8.91
CA GLU A 72 -0.14 -6.65 -10.30
C GLU A 72 -0.80 -5.44 -10.98
N LEU A 73 -1.59 -4.69 -10.21
CA LEU A 73 -2.19 -3.45 -10.67
C LEU A 73 -1.25 -2.24 -10.51
N HIS A 74 0.00 -2.44 -10.09
CA HIS A 74 0.98 -1.37 -9.82
C HIS A 74 0.40 -0.19 -9.00
N THR A 75 -0.58 -0.48 -8.15
CA THR A 75 -1.38 0.52 -7.43
C THR A 75 -1.22 0.29 -5.93
N PRO A 76 -0.83 1.29 -5.13
CA PRO A 76 -0.70 1.14 -3.68
C PRO A 76 -2.01 0.66 -3.03
N VAL A 77 -1.91 -0.21 -2.02
CA VAL A 77 -3.07 -0.71 -1.27
C VAL A 77 -3.94 0.45 -0.75
N ASP A 78 -3.33 1.52 -0.23
CA ASP A 78 -4.04 2.69 0.30
C ASP A 78 -4.97 3.32 -0.75
N VAL A 79 -4.51 3.39 -2.00
CA VAL A 79 -5.29 3.91 -3.14
C VAL A 79 -6.44 2.98 -3.46
N LEU A 80 -6.21 1.65 -3.47
CA LEU A 80 -7.28 0.66 -3.65
C LEU A 80 -8.32 0.72 -2.53
N LEU A 81 -7.92 1.04 -1.30
CA LEU A 81 -8.81 1.21 -0.15
C LEU A 81 -9.51 2.56 -0.11
N GLY A 82 -9.26 3.46 -1.09
CA GLY A 82 -9.88 4.78 -1.15
C GLY A 82 -9.32 5.77 -0.14
N GLN A 83 -8.17 5.45 0.47
CA GLN A 83 -7.43 6.41 1.27
C GLN A 83 -6.68 7.33 0.29
N PRO A 84 -6.63 8.65 0.55
CA PRO A 84 -5.73 9.51 -0.21
C PRO A 84 -4.36 8.86 -0.10
N ALA A 85 -3.65 8.71 -1.22
CA ALA A 85 -2.30 8.17 -1.23
C ALA A 85 -1.54 8.93 -0.14
N SER A 86 -1.38 8.31 1.04
CA SER A 86 -0.71 8.97 2.13
C SER A 86 0.63 9.34 1.54
N ALA A 87 1.10 10.57 1.74
CA ALA A 87 2.34 11.10 1.18
C ALA A 87 3.56 10.39 1.80
N LYS A 88 3.60 9.07 1.62
CA LYS A 88 4.50 8.02 2.05
C LYS A 88 4.47 6.95 0.95
N THR A 89 4.55 7.39 -0.31
CA THR A 89 5.12 6.54 -1.35
C THR A 89 6.42 5.96 -0.80
N PRO A 90 6.70 4.65 -0.89
CA PRO A 90 8.09 4.22 -0.87
C PRO A 90 8.73 4.97 -2.04
N ALA A 91 9.67 5.84 -1.71
CA ALA A 91 10.35 6.71 -2.64
C ALA A 91 11.04 5.88 -3.74
N LYS A 92 10.33 5.51 -4.80
CA LYS A 92 10.91 5.43 -6.14
C LYS A 92 11.09 6.87 -6.62
N ARG A 93 11.92 7.62 -5.89
CA ARG A 93 12.47 8.89 -6.36
C ARG A 93 13.58 8.53 -7.33
N GLY A 94 13.75 9.33 -8.37
CA GLY A 94 14.82 9.20 -9.36
C GLY A 94 16.22 9.29 -8.73
N PRO A 95 17.26 9.69 -9.49
CA PRO A 95 18.65 9.64 -9.02
C PRO A 95 18.74 10.23 -7.60
N THR A 96 19.30 9.42 -6.70
CA THR A 96 19.20 9.50 -5.25
C THR A 96 19.20 10.96 -4.79
N PRO A 97 18.18 11.43 -4.05
CA PRO A 97 18.09 12.83 -3.65
C PRO A 97 19.42 13.24 -3.01
N ARG A 98 19.99 14.37 -3.43
CA ARG A 98 21.36 14.82 -3.05
C ARG A 98 21.64 14.69 -1.55
N LEU A 99 20.62 14.82 -0.70
CA LEU A 99 20.68 14.60 0.74
C LEU A 99 21.05 13.15 1.12
N GLN A 100 20.43 12.15 0.49
CA GLN A 100 20.69 10.74 0.77
C GLN A 100 22.09 10.31 0.29
N GLN A 101 22.55 10.80 -0.86
CA GLN A 101 23.96 10.61 -1.28
C GLN A 101 24.94 11.23 -0.29
N ARG A 102 24.60 12.40 0.27
CA ARG A 102 25.43 13.04 1.30
C ARG A 102 25.41 12.25 2.61
N LEU A 103 24.26 11.72 3.02
CA LEU A 103 24.14 10.86 4.22
C LEU A 103 24.96 9.57 4.09
N GLU A 104 24.95 8.92 2.92
CA GLU A 104 25.78 7.74 2.65
C GLU A 104 27.29 8.06 2.76
N ARG A 105 27.71 9.22 2.26
CA ARG A 105 29.11 9.67 2.43
C ARG A 105 29.45 9.98 3.88
N LEU A 106 28.54 10.61 4.63
CA LEU A 106 28.73 10.87 6.06
C LEU A 106 28.90 9.57 6.85
N ALA A 107 28.11 8.54 6.53
CA ALA A 107 28.20 7.23 7.18
C ALA A 107 29.54 6.52 6.94
N GLN A 108 30.26 6.86 5.87
CA GLN A 108 31.59 6.32 5.55
C GLN A 108 32.74 7.12 6.18
N LEU A 109 32.48 8.28 6.79
CA LEU A 109 33.52 9.08 7.42
C LEU A 109 34.05 8.41 8.70
N PRO A 110 35.31 8.65 9.09
CA PRO A 110 35.82 8.28 10.41
C PRO A 110 34.97 8.88 11.54
N LEU A 111 34.81 8.13 12.65
CA LEU A 111 34.03 8.53 13.83
C LEU A 111 34.26 9.99 14.31
N PRO A 112 35.50 10.51 14.33
CA PRO A 112 35.75 11.91 14.72
C PRO A 112 35.08 12.93 13.80
N GLN A 113 35.07 12.65 12.49
CA GLN A 113 34.49 13.53 11.47
C GLN A 113 32.96 13.45 11.49
N GLN A 114 32.40 12.26 11.74
CA GLN A 114 30.95 12.10 11.94
C GLN A 114 30.44 12.92 13.12
N ARG A 115 31.15 12.88 14.27
CA ARG A 115 30.79 13.65 15.47
C ARG A 115 30.80 15.15 15.22
N LEU A 116 31.80 15.66 14.52
CA LEU A 116 31.87 17.08 14.15
C LEU A 116 30.63 17.50 13.34
N VAL A 117 30.24 16.70 12.36
CA VAL A 117 29.05 16.98 11.54
C VAL A 117 27.76 16.92 12.36
N MET A 118 27.63 15.95 13.26
CA MET A 118 26.44 15.85 14.14
C MET A 118 26.35 17.07 15.07
N ASN A 119 27.46 17.51 15.65
CA ASN A 119 27.48 18.71 16.49
C ASN A 119 27.07 19.97 15.71
N MET A 120 27.47 20.08 14.44
CA MET A 120 27.05 21.19 13.58
C MET A 120 25.55 21.13 13.24
N LEU A 121 25.00 19.93 13.04
CA LEU A 121 23.57 19.73 12.81
C LEU A 121 22.76 20.07 14.07
N ASP A 122 23.21 19.64 15.25
CA ASP A 122 22.59 19.96 16.53
C ASP A 122 22.56 21.48 16.77
N ALA A 123 23.68 22.17 16.51
CA ALA A 123 23.76 23.63 16.59
C ALA A 123 22.82 24.33 15.60
N ALA A 124 22.72 23.84 14.36
CA ALA A 124 21.84 24.41 13.34
C ALA A 124 20.34 24.16 13.62
N LEU A 125 20.01 23.03 14.27
CA LEU A 125 18.65 22.65 14.65
C LEU A 125 18.24 23.20 16.02
N GLY A 126 19.14 23.90 16.72
CA GLY A 126 18.91 24.44 18.06
C GLY A 126 18.73 23.37 19.13
N GLN A 127 19.24 22.16 18.90
CA GLN A 127 19.19 21.07 19.88
C GLN A 127 20.51 21.03 20.65
N PRO A 128 20.50 21.12 21.99
CA PRO A 128 21.73 20.98 22.76
C PRO A 128 22.27 19.55 22.62
N ALA A 129 23.54 19.43 22.19
CA ALA A 129 24.25 18.15 22.13
C ALA A 129 24.19 17.48 23.51
N ARG A 130 23.62 16.27 23.56
CA ARG A 130 23.43 15.48 24.79
C ARG A 130 24.64 14.63 25.12
#